data_AF-A0A1A8J306-F1
#
_entry.id   AF-A0A1A8J306-F1
#
_cell.length_a   1.000
_cell.length_b   1.000
_cell.length_c   1.000
_cell.angle_alpha   90.00
_cell.angle_beta   90.00
_cell.angle_gamma   90.00
#
_symmetry.space_group_name_H-M   'P 1'
#
loop_
_entity.id
_entity.type
_entity.pdbx_description
1 polymer ?
#
loop_
_entity_poly.entity_id
_entity_poly.type
_entity_poly.pdbx_seq_one_letter_code
_entity_poly.pdbx_strand_id
1 'polypeptide(L)'
;MWHLQLTCPQPLCSSILKKAGLYRTSRRVLDIDGWYLMATEYLECRRCKKKVGGWSQGIVRQLPPTYSCQFPAVLTYKLSCDQRVVAMLRSRTLGNSATQLCNTLREQHSDAWMRRAIQYLGVCEQFLALGTARGQIAPPPQMPPVPSPVWLLTVYGYDVLTRLDEYKARITSTFGSILKMDSTKKVTKKLAGAASGTAAWATNVGNEHGQVLMSVLTCCEGSEGLSKMAVGLMRRY
;
A
#
# COMPACT_ATOMS: atom_id res chain seq x y z
N MET A 1 -14.53 -18.14 8.39
CA MET A 1 -13.44 -17.13 8.54
C MET A 1 -12.12 -17.87 8.37
N TRP A 2 -11.21 -17.37 7.54
CA TRP A 2 -10.15 -18.11 6.85
C TRP A 2 -9.32 -19.07 7.72
N HIS A 3 -8.95 -20.23 7.17
CA HIS A 3 -8.12 -21.23 7.84
C HIS A 3 -6.63 -20.94 7.60
N LEU A 4 -6.16 -19.76 8.02
CA LEU A 4 -4.78 -19.30 7.86
C LEU A 4 -3.98 -19.53 9.16
N GLN A 5 -2.81 -20.16 9.04
CA GLN A 5 -1.87 -20.28 10.15
C GLN A 5 -0.98 -19.03 10.19
N LEU A 6 -1.15 -18.22 11.23
CA LEU A 6 -0.35 -17.01 11.45
C LEU A 6 0.77 -17.28 12.45
N THR A 7 1.96 -16.80 12.14
CA THR A 7 3.15 -16.92 12.99
C THR A 7 3.38 -15.65 13.81
N CYS A 8 4.03 -15.81 14.97
CA CYS A 8 4.33 -14.69 15.83
C CYS A 8 5.30 -13.69 15.15
N PRO A 9 4.98 -12.39 15.10
CA PRO A 9 5.86 -11.39 14.47
C PRO A 9 7.06 -10.99 15.36
N GLN A 10 7.31 -11.67 16.48
CA GLN A 10 8.45 -11.36 17.34
C GLN A 10 9.73 -12.00 16.80
N PRO A 11 10.87 -11.27 16.87
CA PRO A 11 12.17 -11.85 16.55
C PRO A 11 12.38 -13.13 17.35
N LEU A 12 12.91 -14.18 16.70
CA LEU A 12 13.24 -15.47 17.33
C LEU A 12 12.01 -16.27 17.84
N CYS A 13 10.78 -15.88 17.49
CA CYS A 13 9.57 -16.61 17.85
C CYS A 13 8.79 -17.05 16.61
N SER A 14 8.80 -18.35 16.29
CA SER A 14 8.08 -18.92 15.14
C SER A 14 6.78 -19.65 15.52
N SER A 15 6.30 -19.46 16.75
CA SER A 15 5.09 -20.14 17.23
C SER A 15 3.83 -19.61 16.56
N ILE A 16 2.83 -20.49 16.42
CA ILE A 16 1.51 -20.17 15.88
C ILE A 16 0.74 -19.26 16.84
N LEU A 17 0.00 -18.31 16.26
CA LEU A 17 -0.94 -17.44 16.94
C LEU A 17 -2.33 -18.08 17.08
N LYS A 18 -2.98 -17.84 18.21
CA LYS A 18 -4.38 -18.23 18.47
C LYS A 18 -5.23 -16.98 18.69
N LYS A 19 -6.54 -17.10 18.44
CA LYS A 19 -7.51 -16.06 18.81
C LYS A 19 -7.48 -15.83 20.33
N ALA A 20 -7.52 -14.57 20.74
CA ALA A 20 -7.41 -14.15 22.14
C ALA A 20 -8.45 -13.06 22.50
N GLY A 21 -9.62 -13.11 21.85
CA GLY A 21 -10.75 -12.20 22.10
C GLY A 21 -10.67 -10.91 21.31
N LEU A 22 -11.59 -9.98 21.60
CA LEU A 22 -11.69 -8.70 20.92
C LEU A 22 -10.60 -7.72 21.37
N TYR A 23 -10.11 -6.92 20.43
CA TYR A 23 -9.20 -5.83 20.71
C TYR A 23 -9.92 -4.74 21.50
N ARG A 24 -9.28 -4.25 22.56
CA ARG A 24 -9.93 -3.37 23.55
C ARG A 24 -10.38 -2.02 23.00
N THR A 25 -9.87 -1.60 21.85
CA THR A 25 -10.08 -0.24 21.33
C THR A 25 -10.46 -0.27 19.86
N SER A 26 -11.65 0.19 19.51
CA SER A 26 -11.99 0.48 18.12
C SER A 26 -11.11 1.61 17.59
N ARG A 27 -10.52 1.43 16.42
CA ARG A 27 -9.71 2.46 15.76
C ARG A 27 -10.61 3.32 14.89
N ARG A 28 -10.38 4.63 14.91
CA ARG A 28 -10.94 5.54 13.92
C ARG A 28 -10.08 5.55 12.67
N VAL A 29 -10.71 5.37 11.52
CA VAL A 29 -10.06 5.39 10.22
C VAL A 29 -10.56 6.60 9.45
N LEU A 30 -9.62 7.42 8.98
CA LEU A 30 -9.90 8.56 8.12
C LEU A 30 -10.25 8.05 6.72
N ASP A 31 -11.43 8.40 6.23
CA ASP A 31 -11.86 8.18 4.85
C ASP A 31 -11.99 9.53 4.11
N ILE A 32 -12.37 9.47 2.83
CA ILE A 32 -12.50 10.64 1.94
C ILE A 32 -13.52 11.65 2.46
N ASP A 33 -14.66 11.21 2.98
CA ASP A 33 -15.81 12.05 3.35
C ASP A 33 -16.24 11.88 4.83
N GLY A 34 -15.38 11.26 5.64
CA GLY A 34 -15.64 11.12 7.07
C GLY A 34 -14.71 10.15 7.77
N TRP A 35 -15.30 9.45 8.74
CA TRP A 35 -14.60 8.49 9.60
C TRP A 35 -15.41 7.22 9.73
N TYR A 36 -14.73 6.07 9.72
CA TYR A 36 -15.33 4.80 10.09
C TYR A 36 -14.58 4.15 11.25
N LEU A 37 -15.26 3.25 11.95
CA LEU A 37 -14.69 2.50 13.06
C LEU A 37 -14.22 1.14 12.56
N MET A 38 -13.00 0.78 12.95
CA MET A 38 -12.40 -0.50 12.68
C MET A 38 -12.20 -1.25 14.00
N ALA A 39 -12.86 -2.40 14.12
CA ALA A 39 -12.66 -3.35 15.20
C ALA A 39 -11.72 -4.48 14.76
N THR A 40 -10.94 -5.03 15.69
CA THR A 40 -10.02 -6.14 15.41
C THR A 40 -10.03 -7.14 16.56
N GLU A 41 -9.57 -8.36 16.32
CA GLU A 41 -9.34 -9.39 17.34
C GLU A 41 -7.88 -9.32 17.83
N TYR A 42 -7.64 -9.68 19.09
CA TYR A 42 -6.29 -10.02 19.56
C TYR A 42 -5.93 -11.43 19.09
N LEU A 43 -4.67 -11.56 18.67
CA LEU A 43 -4.00 -12.82 18.43
C LEU A 43 -2.92 -12.99 19.50
N GLU A 44 -2.89 -14.12 20.18
CA GLU A 44 -1.90 -14.45 21.21
C GLU A 44 -0.96 -15.56 20.74
N CYS A 45 0.33 -15.34 20.97
CA CYS A 45 1.35 -16.36 20.72
C CYS A 45 1.34 -17.43 21.81
N ARG A 46 1.28 -18.70 21.40
CA ARG A 46 1.31 -19.82 22.36
C ARG A 46 2.59 -19.87 23.21
N ARG A 47 3.73 -19.49 22.64
CA ARG A 47 5.05 -19.56 23.28
C ARG A 47 5.38 -18.31 24.09
N CYS A 48 5.43 -17.13 23.48
CA CYS A 48 5.85 -15.90 24.17
C CYS A 48 4.70 -15.14 24.84
N LYS A 49 3.45 -15.61 24.74
CA LYS A 49 2.24 -15.00 25.31
C LYS A 49 1.96 -13.56 24.87
N LYS A 50 2.70 -13.04 23.90
CA LYS A 50 2.50 -11.68 23.37
C LYS A 50 1.18 -11.62 22.60
N LYS A 51 0.40 -10.58 22.87
CA LYS A 51 -0.83 -10.24 22.15
C LYS A 51 -0.53 -9.23 21.06
N VAL A 52 -1.02 -9.48 19.86
CA VAL A 52 -0.93 -8.59 18.70
C VAL A 52 -2.31 -8.38 18.11
N GLY A 53 -2.60 -7.19 17.59
CA GLY A 53 -3.86 -6.96 16.88
C GLY A 53 -3.85 -7.69 15.54
N GLY A 54 -4.99 -8.25 15.14
CA GLY A 54 -5.13 -8.96 13.86
C GLY A 54 -4.83 -8.09 12.64
N TRP A 55 -5.01 -6.77 12.75
CA TRP A 55 -4.67 -5.80 11.70
C TRP A 55 -3.24 -5.25 11.80
N SER A 56 -2.40 -5.77 12.70
CA SER A 56 -1.02 -5.31 12.77
C SER A 56 -0.25 -5.65 11.49
N GLN A 57 0.66 -4.76 11.09
CA GLN A 57 1.45 -4.92 9.85
C GLN A 57 2.18 -6.26 9.77
N GLY A 58 2.73 -6.75 10.89
CA GLY A 58 3.39 -8.06 10.93
C GLY A 58 2.44 -9.24 10.65
N ILE A 59 1.14 -9.08 10.83
CA ILE A 59 0.13 -10.09 10.50
C ILE A 59 -0.32 -9.96 9.05
N VAL A 60 -0.66 -8.74 8.62
CA VAL A 60 -1.13 -8.48 7.25
C VAL A 60 -0.07 -8.89 6.21
N ARG A 61 1.22 -8.69 6.51
CA ARG A 61 2.33 -9.12 5.63
C ARG A 61 2.47 -10.64 5.46
N GLN A 62 1.91 -11.44 6.36
CA GLN A 62 1.91 -12.91 6.23
C GLN A 62 0.77 -13.40 5.34
N LEU A 63 -0.19 -12.52 4.99
CA LEU A 63 -1.35 -12.90 4.21
C LEU A 63 -1.02 -12.89 2.70
N PRO A 64 -1.49 -13.88 1.94
CA PRO A 64 -1.49 -13.83 0.48
C PRO A 64 -2.18 -12.55 -0.04
N PRO A 65 -1.81 -12.05 -1.23
CA PRO A 65 -2.42 -10.86 -1.85
C PRO A 65 -3.96 -10.89 -1.90
N THR A 66 -4.55 -12.08 -2.10
CA THR A 66 -6.00 -12.32 -2.12
C THR A 66 -6.71 -11.90 -0.83
N TYR A 67 -6.00 -11.94 0.30
CA TYR A 67 -6.54 -11.56 1.60
C TYR A 67 -6.00 -10.21 2.06
N SER A 68 -4.72 -9.91 1.83
CA SER A 68 -4.13 -8.63 2.27
C SER A 68 -4.78 -7.41 1.60
N CYS A 69 -5.28 -7.55 0.37
CA CYS A 69 -6.02 -6.48 -0.32
C CYS A 69 -7.36 -6.12 0.35
N GLN A 70 -7.89 -6.99 1.23
CA GLN A 70 -9.12 -6.74 1.98
C GLN A 70 -8.88 -5.89 3.25
N PHE A 71 -7.64 -5.46 3.49
CA PHE A 71 -7.26 -4.61 4.62
C PHE A 71 -6.95 -3.19 4.12
N PRO A 72 -7.96 -2.35 3.89
CA PRO A 72 -7.79 -1.02 3.29
C PRO A 72 -7.21 0.03 4.24
N ALA A 73 -6.85 -0.29 5.49
CA ALA A 73 -6.42 0.73 6.45
C ALA A 73 -4.92 0.67 6.76
N VAL A 74 -4.24 1.81 6.64
CA VAL A 74 -2.87 2.04 7.12
C VAL A 74 -2.94 2.47 8.59
N LEU A 75 -2.39 1.64 9.48
CA LEU A 75 -2.42 1.89 10.92
C LEU A 75 -1.27 2.80 11.37
N THR A 76 -1.60 3.84 12.14
CA THR A 76 -0.63 4.60 12.95
C THR A 76 -0.83 4.32 14.43
N TYR A 77 -0.07 5.01 15.30
CA TYR A 77 -0.18 4.83 16.75
C TYR A 77 -1.60 5.10 17.29
N LYS A 78 -2.19 6.27 16.95
CA LYS A 78 -3.51 6.69 17.44
C LYS A 78 -4.64 6.54 16.43
N LEU A 79 -4.38 6.83 15.16
CA LEU A 79 -5.37 6.89 14.09
C LEU A 79 -5.04 5.88 12.99
N SER A 80 -5.97 5.67 12.07
CA SER A 80 -5.71 4.91 10.85
C SER A 80 -6.18 5.72 9.66
N CYS A 81 -5.69 5.40 8.48
CA CYS A 81 -6.06 6.08 7.24
C CYS A 81 -6.45 5.06 6.18
N ASP A 82 -7.53 5.31 5.45
CA ASP A 82 -7.92 4.46 4.34
C ASP A 82 -6.92 4.59 3.18
N GLN A 83 -6.63 3.46 2.53
CA GLN A 83 -5.74 3.37 1.38
C GLN A 83 -6.21 4.25 0.22
N ARG A 84 -7.51 4.55 0.11
CA ARG A 84 -8.05 5.49 -0.87
C ARG A 84 -7.51 6.90 -0.64
N VAL A 85 -7.49 7.36 0.61
CA VAL A 85 -6.91 8.66 0.99
C VAL A 85 -5.40 8.66 0.74
N VAL A 86 -4.71 7.57 1.08
CA VAL A 86 -3.28 7.43 0.82
C VAL A 86 -2.96 7.41 -0.67
N ALA A 87 -3.82 6.79 -1.49
CA ALA A 87 -3.66 6.71 -2.94
C ALA A 87 -3.68 8.10 -3.59
N MET A 88 -4.43 9.05 -3.02
CA MET A 88 -4.42 10.45 -3.49
C MET A 88 -3.05 11.12 -3.33
N LEU A 89 -2.17 10.65 -2.42
CA LEU A 89 -0.80 11.16 -2.29
C LEU A 89 0.21 10.46 -3.20
N ARG A 90 -0.18 9.38 -3.90
CA ARG A 90 0.72 8.61 -4.76
C ARG A 90 1.05 9.35 -6.08
N SER A 91 0.13 10.17 -6.59
CA SER A 91 0.37 10.99 -7.78
C SER A 91 1.16 12.25 -7.39
N ARG A 92 2.44 12.32 -7.78
CA ARG A 92 3.28 13.50 -7.50
C ARG A 92 3.21 14.52 -8.64
N THR A 93 2.01 15.00 -8.96
CA THR A 93 1.83 16.08 -9.94
C THR A 93 2.07 17.45 -9.31
N LEU A 94 2.39 18.45 -10.13
CA LEU A 94 2.47 19.84 -9.69
C LEU A 94 1.11 20.24 -9.08
N GLY A 95 1.10 20.72 -7.84
CA GLY A 95 -0.12 21.02 -7.08
C GLY A 95 -0.45 20.00 -6.00
N ASN A 96 -0.19 18.70 -6.21
CA ASN A 96 -0.59 17.62 -5.29
C ASN A 96 0.30 17.54 -4.04
N SER A 97 0.01 18.42 -3.09
CA SER A 97 0.66 18.48 -1.78
C SER A 97 -0.23 17.89 -0.68
N ALA A 98 0.38 17.48 0.43
CA ALA A 98 -0.38 17.06 1.61
C ALA A 98 -1.28 18.17 2.17
N THR A 99 -0.90 19.44 1.96
CA THR A 99 -1.74 20.60 2.31
C THR A 99 -2.97 20.67 1.42
N GLN A 100 -2.81 20.53 0.10
CA GLN A 100 -3.95 20.48 -0.82
C GLN A 100 -4.89 19.32 -0.47
N LEU A 101 -4.35 18.12 -0.23
CA LEU A 101 -5.16 16.97 0.17
C LEU A 101 -5.89 17.24 1.48
N CYS A 102 -5.24 17.80 2.49
CA CYS A 102 -5.86 18.16 3.76
C CYS A 102 -7.04 19.13 3.56
N ASN A 103 -6.88 20.14 2.71
CA ASN A 103 -7.95 21.08 2.39
C ASN A 103 -9.10 20.39 1.66
N THR A 104 -8.80 19.54 0.68
CA THR A 104 -9.79 18.74 -0.06
C THR A 104 -10.59 17.85 0.90
N LEU A 105 -9.92 17.14 1.79
CA LEU A 105 -10.58 16.30 2.79
C LEU A 105 -11.43 17.14 3.74
N ARG A 106 -10.98 18.32 4.14
CA ARG A 106 -11.78 19.22 4.99
C ARG A 106 -13.07 19.64 4.29
N GLU A 107 -13.01 20.00 3.02
CA GLU A 107 -14.20 20.34 2.22
C GLU A 107 -15.14 19.14 2.11
N GLN A 108 -14.64 17.96 1.72
CA GLN A 108 -15.44 16.74 1.59
C GLN A 108 -16.10 16.32 2.91
N HIS A 109 -15.36 16.37 4.02
CA HIS A 109 -15.88 16.06 5.35
C HIS A 109 -16.94 17.08 5.77
N SER A 110 -16.73 18.37 5.48
CA SER A 110 -17.68 19.44 5.82
C SER A 110 -18.99 19.25 5.05
N ASP A 111 -18.92 18.98 3.75
CA ASP A 111 -20.09 18.73 2.92
C ASP A 111 -20.87 17.50 3.38
N ALA A 112 -20.17 16.38 3.64
CA ALA A 112 -20.80 15.16 4.11
C ALA A 112 -21.43 15.33 5.50
N TRP A 113 -20.75 16.05 6.40
CA TRP A 113 -21.29 16.37 7.72
C TRP A 113 -22.51 17.27 7.62
N MET A 114 -22.48 18.34 6.82
CA MET A 114 -23.62 19.24 6.61
C MET A 114 -24.84 18.49 6.06
N ARG A 115 -24.64 17.61 5.07
CA ARG A 115 -25.74 16.77 4.53
C ARG A 115 -26.36 15.89 5.62
N ARG A 116 -25.54 15.24 6.45
CA ARG A 116 -26.01 14.41 7.57
C ARG A 116 -26.71 15.25 8.64
N ALA A 117 -26.22 16.45 8.93
CA ALA A 117 -26.83 17.38 9.88
C ALA A 117 -28.20 17.86 9.39
N ILE A 118 -28.33 18.24 8.11
CA ILE A 118 -29.61 18.62 7.49
C ILE A 118 -30.60 17.46 7.57
N GLN A 119 -30.18 16.24 7.23
CA GLN A 119 -31.04 15.06 7.33
C GLN A 119 -31.52 14.81 8.76
N TYR A 120 -30.61 14.89 9.74
CA TYR A 120 -30.94 14.73 11.15
C TYR A 120 -31.97 15.77 11.60
N LEU A 121 -31.74 17.04 11.29
CA LEU A 121 -32.63 18.14 11.66
C LEU A 121 -34.00 18.00 10.99
N GLY A 122 -34.06 17.66 9.70
CA GLY A 122 -35.31 17.45 8.99
C GLY A 122 -36.14 16.29 9.56
N VAL A 123 -35.49 15.19 9.98
CA VAL A 123 -36.17 14.09 10.67
C VAL A 123 -36.67 14.54 12.05
N CYS A 124 -35.86 15.30 12.79
CA CYS A 124 -36.24 15.83 14.10
C CYS A 124 -37.45 16.77 14.03
N GLU A 125 -37.52 17.63 13.01
CA GLU A 125 -38.68 18.50 12.74
C GLU A 125 -39.96 17.68 12.50
N GLN A 126 -39.88 16.57 11.75
CA GLN A 126 -41.02 15.69 11.53
C GLN A 126 -41.51 15.04 12.84
N PHE A 127 -40.59 14.58 13.70
CA PHE A 127 -40.93 14.00 15.00
C PHE A 127 -41.57 15.01 15.96
N LEU A 128 -41.15 16.28 15.91
CA LEU A 128 -41.80 17.37 16.64
C LEU A 128 -43.20 17.67 16.10
N ALA A 129 -43.34 17.77 14.78
CA ALA A 129 -44.62 18.06 14.13
C ALA A 129 -45.68 16.99 14.42
N LEU A 130 -45.27 15.73 14.51
CA LEU A 130 -46.16 14.60 14.84
C LEU A 130 -46.47 14.47 16.35
N GLY A 131 -45.91 15.34 17.20
CA GLY A 131 -46.10 15.28 18.66
C GLY A 131 -45.49 14.04 19.33
N THR A 132 -44.71 13.26 18.57
CA THR A 132 -44.10 11.99 19.00
C THR A 132 -42.86 12.16 19.88
N ALA A 133 -42.19 13.33 19.82
CA ALA A 133 -41.06 13.65 20.67
C ALA A 133 -41.46 14.65 21.78
N ARG A 134 -41.22 14.28 23.04
CA ARG A 134 -41.35 15.18 24.20
C ARG A 134 -39.96 15.57 24.69
N GLY A 135 -39.51 16.79 24.41
CA GLY A 135 -38.23 17.33 24.89
C GLY A 135 -37.46 18.14 23.85
N GLN A 136 -36.36 18.77 24.27
CA GLN A 136 -35.41 19.45 23.39
C GLN A 136 -34.61 18.42 22.59
N ILE A 137 -34.65 18.52 21.27
CA ILE A 137 -33.77 17.75 20.37
C ILE A 137 -32.33 18.19 20.58
N ALA A 138 -31.42 17.22 20.73
CA ALA A 138 -30.00 17.48 20.84
C ALA A 138 -29.46 18.10 19.54
N PRO A 139 -28.55 19.08 19.60
CA PRO A 139 -27.93 19.59 18.39
C PRO A 139 -27.09 18.50 17.69
N PRO A 140 -26.91 18.58 16.36
CA PRO A 140 -26.01 17.69 15.64
C PRO A 140 -24.61 17.68 16.29
N PRO A 141 -23.96 16.50 16.39
CA PRO A 141 -22.61 16.41 16.94
C PRO A 141 -21.63 17.21 16.10
N GLN A 142 -20.65 17.84 16.74
CA GLN A 142 -19.61 18.59 16.03
C GLN A 142 -18.84 17.69 15.06
N MET A 143 -18.50 18.24 13.89
CA MET A 143 -17.71 17.51 12.89
C MET A 143 -16.33 17.15 13.46
N PRO A 144 -15.92 15.87 13.42
CA PRO A 144 -14.58 15.49 13.83
C PRO A 144 -13.52 16.18 12.93
N PRO A 145 -12.43 16.73 13.52
CA PRO A 145 -11.44 17.45 12.74
C PRO A 145 -10.63 16.51 11.84
N VAL A 146 -10.34 16.97 10.62
CA VAL A 146 -9.41 16.28 9.70
C VAL A 146 -7.97 16.41 10.25
N PRO A 147 -7.14 15.35 10.19
CA PRO A 147 -5.75 15.40 10.65
C PRO A 147 -4.88 16.39 9.88
N SER A 148 -3.75 16.76 10.47
CA SER A 148 -2.82 17.72 9.86
C SER A 148 -2.14 17.16 8.59
N PRO A 149 -1.65 18.04 7.70
CA PRO A 149 -0.84 17.63 6.54
C PRO A 149 0.39 16.79 6.93
N VAL A 150 1.03 17.10 8.05
CA VAL A 150 2.17 16.35 8.59
C VAL A 150 1.79 14.91 8.94
N TRP A 151 0.59 14.72 9.50
CA TRP A 151 0.08 13.37 9.78
C TRP A 151 -0.19 12.60 8.49
N LEU A 152 -0.77 13.23 7.47
CA LEU A 152 -0.99 12.60 6.16
C LEU A 152 0.33 12.15 5.50
N LEU A 153 1.38 12.96 5.60
CA LEU A 153 2.72 12.58 5.15
C LEU A 153 3.29 11.40 5.94
N THR A 154 3.05 11.36 7.25
CA THR A 154 3.48 10.25 8.10
C THR A 154 2.83 8.94 7.67
N VAL A 155 1.51 8.94 7.45
CA VAL A 155 0.76 7.78 6.93
C VAL A 155 1.29 7.36 5.57
N TYR A 156 1.52 8.31 4.66
CA TYR A 156 2.10 8.03 3.36
C TYR A 156 3.48 7.37 3.48
N GLY A 157 4.32 7.82 4.42
CA GLY A 157 5.58 7.18 4.75
C GLY A 157 5.42 5.71 5.14
N TYR A 158 4.44 5.37 5.98
CA TYR A 158 4.13 3.97 6.33
C TYR A 158 3.70 3.13 5.12
N ASP A 159 2.91 3.68 4.19
CA ASP A 159 2.50 3.01 2.93
C ASP A 159 3.65 2.89 1.91
N VAL A 160 4.64 3.77 1.96
CA VAL A 160 5.87 3.61 1.17
C VAL A 160 6.74 2.50 1.74
N LEU A 161 6.83 2.39 3.07
CA LEU A 161 7.61 1.35 3.74
C LEU A 161 7.07 -0.07 3.51
N THR A 162 5.77 -0.24 3.23
CA THR A 162 5.22 -1.55 2.86
C THR A 162 5.63 -1.99 1.46
N ARG A 163 6.05 -1.05 0.60
CA ARG A 163 6.46 -1.28 -0.80
C ARG A 163 7.94 -0.98 -1.03
N LEU A 164 8.71 -0.88 0.06
CA LEU A 164 10.13 -0.48 -0.01
C LEU A 164 10.94 -1.44 -0.86
N ASP A 165 10.69 -2.75 -0.75
CA ASP A 165 11.40 -3.76 -1.53
C ASP A 165 11.09 -3.64 -3.02
N GLU A 166 9.83 -3.40 -3.39
CA GLU A 166 9.44 -3.12 -4.78
C GLU A 166 10.11 -1.84 -5.31
N TYR A 167 10.16 -0.78 -4.49
CA TYR A 167 10.83 0.46 -4.87
C TYR A 167 12.34 0.27 -5.01
N LYS A 168 12.97 -0.47 -4.10
CA LYS A 168 14.39 -0.81 -4.18
C LYS A 168 14.67 -1.63 -5.44
N ALA A 169 13.84 -2.64 -5.71
CA ALA A 169 13.91 -3.46 -6.92
C ALA A 169 13.81 -2.60 -8.18
N ARG A 170 12.85 -1.67 -8.21
CA ARG A 170 12.66 -0.75 -9.34
C ARG A 170 13.82 0.23 -9.51
N ILE A 171 14.36 0.79 -8.43
CA ILE A 171 15.49 1.74 -8.48
C ILE A 171 16.79 1.05 -8.89
N THR A 172 17.01 -0.18 -8.43
CA THR A 172 18.24 -0.95 -8.72
C THR A 172 18.13 -1.81 -9.98
N SER A 173 17.00 -1.72 -10.70
CA SER A 173 16.66 -2.59 -11.83
C SER A 173 16.78 -4.08 -11.51
N THR A 174 16.47 -4.47 -10.27
CA THR A 174 16.34 -5.86 -9.81
C THR A 174 14.88 -6.30 -9.75
N PHE A 175 14.13 -6.00 -10.81
CA PHE A 175 12.71 -6.33 -10.85
C PHE A 175 12.51 -7.75 -11.36
N GLY A 176 11.85 -8.58 -10.55
CA GLY A 176 11.54 -9.98 -10.87
C GLY A 176 12.43 -10.97 -10.12
N SER A 177 11.99 -12.21 -10.17
CA SER A 177 12.64 -13.37 -9.54
C SER A 177 13.25 -14.31 -10.57
N ILE A 178 12.76 -14.26 -11.81
CA ILE A 178 13.19 -15.13 -12.89
C ILE A 178 13.70 -14.26 -14.03
N LEU A 179 14.96 -14.45 -14.37
CA LEU A 179 15.61 -13.77 -15.49
C LEU A 179 15.62 -14.68 -16.72
N LYS A 180 15.17 -14.13 -17.85
CA LYS A 180 15.31 -14.75 -19.16
C LYS A 180 16.32 -13.96 -19.98
N MET A 181 17.32 -14.66 -20.50
CA MET A 181 18.29 -14.12 -21.44
C MET A 181 18.01 -14.68 -22.84
N ASP A 182 18.00 -13.80 -23.84
CA ASP A 182 17.81 -14.16 -25.25
C ASP A 182 18.77 -13.37 -26.14
N SER A 183 19.38 -14.03 -27.12
CA SER A 183 20.40 -13.44 -28.01
C SER A 183 19.95 -13.52 -29.47
N THR A 184 20.10 -12.41 -30.21
CA THR A 184 19.66 -12.33 -31.62
C THR A 184 20.64 -11.58 -32.51
N LYS A 185 20.80 -12.05 -33.75
CA LYS A 185 21.55 -11.36 -34.82
C LYS A 185 20.67 -10.42 -35.66
N LYS A 186 19.34 -10.46 -35.49
CA LYS A 186 18.41 -9.74 -36.38
C LYS A 186 18.54 -8.22 -36.21
N VAL A 187 18.81 -7.75 -34.99
CA VAL A 187 18.97 -6.33 -34.67
C VAL A 187 20.32 -5.82 -35.18
N THR A 188 21.39 -6.59 -34.99
CA THR A 188 22.75 -6.18 -35.40
C THR A 188 22.89 -6.04 -36.92
N LYS A 189 22.19 -6.87 -37.70
CA LYS A 189 22.10 -6.74 -39.17
C LYS A 189 21.47 -5.42 -39.65
N LYS A 190 20.74 -4.71 -38.78
CA LYS A 190 20.10 -3.43 -39.10
C LYS A 190 20.92 -2.21 -38.67
N LEU A 191 22.08 -2.42 -38.03
CA LEU A 191 22.98 -1.33 -37.69
C LEU A 191 23.58 -0.74 -38.97
N ALA A 192 23.54 0.59 -39.08
CA ALA A 192 24.01 1.33 -40.25
C ALA A 192 25.01 2.42 -39.85
N GLY A 193 25.67 3.03 -40.84
CA GLY A 193 26.68 4.07 -40.60
C GLY A 193 27.89 3.53 -39.84
N ALA A 194 28.44 4.33 -38.92
CA ALA A 194 29.62 3.98 -38.13
C ALA A 194 29.44 2.75 -37.22
N ALA A 195 28.20 2.31 -36.97
CA ALA A 195 27.90 1.13 -36.17
C ALA A 195 27.68 -0.15 -37.01
N SER A 196 27.75 -0.06 -38.35
CA SER A 196 27.60 -1.23 -39.21
C SER A 196 28.74 -2.22 -38.96
N GLY A 197 28.40 -3.49 -38.73
CA GLY A 197 29.37 -4.56 -38.50
C GLY A 197 30.12 -4.52 -37.17
N THR A 198 29.83 -3.57 -36.27
CA THR A 198 30.55 -3.43 -34.99
C THR A 198 30.07 -4.40 -33.90
N ALA A 199 28.89 -5.02 -34.09
CA ALA A 199 28.34 -6.03 -33.21
C ALA A 199 27.78 -7.20 -34.01
N ALA A 200 27.94 -8.42 -33.49
CA ALA A 200 27.40 -9.63 -34.09
C ALA A 200 26.06 -10.04 -33.46
N TRP A 201 25.89 -9.77 -32.16
CA TRP A 201 24.74 -10.18 -31.37
C TRP A 201 24.15 -9.03 -30.56
N ALA A 202 22.84 -9.09 -30.35
CA ALA A 202 22.11 -8.30 -29.37
C ALA A 202 21.53 -9.26 -28.34
N THR A 203 21.96 -9.14 -27.08
CA THR A 203 21.48 -9.97 -25.97
C THR A 203 20.61 -9.14 -25.06
N ASN A 204 19.38 -9.59 -24.85
CA ASN A 204 18.40 -8.97 -23.99
C ASN A 204 18.19 -9.82 -22.75
N VAL A 205 18.13 -9.18 -21.59
CA VAL A 205 17.74 -9.80 -20.33
C VAL A 205 16.42 -9.19 -19.91
N GLY A 206 15.39 -10.02 -19.78
CA GLY A 206 14.09 -9.62 -19.27
C GLY A 206 13.69 -10.43 -18.04
N ASN A 207 12.63 -9.99 -17.36
CA ASN A 207 12.06 -10.68 -16.21
C ASN A 207 10.75 -11.42 -16.55
N GLU A 208 10.17 -12.13 -15.59
CA GLU A 208 8.91 -12.87 -15.72
C GLU A 208 7.69 -11.99 -16.07
N HIS A 209 7.82 -10.67 -15.94
CA HIS A 209 6.80 -9.69 -16.26
C HIS A 209 6.93 -9.12 -17.68
N GLY A 210 7.87 -9.63 -18.48
CA GLY A 210 8.11 -9.20 -19.86
C GLY A 210 8.83 -7.85 -19.99
N GLN A 211 9.38 -7.32 -18.90
CA GLN A 211 10.15 -6.07 -18.93
C GLN A 211 11.60 -6.36 -19.29
N VAL A 212 12.21 -5.51 -20.11
CA VAL A 212 13.64 -5.60 -20.47
C VAL A 212 14.47 -4.85 -19.42
N LEU A 213 15.39 -5.55 -18.77
CA LEU A 213 16.27 -5.03 -17.72
C LEU A 213 17.58 -4.49 -18.29
N MET A 214 18.10 -5.17 -19.32
CA MET A 214 19.36 -4.82 -19.97
C MET A 214 19.39 -5.35 -21.39
N SER A 215 19.98 -4.56 -22.29
CA SER A 215 20.31 -4.98 -23.65
C SER A 215 21.77 -4.66 -23.92
N VAL A 216 22.54 -5.65 -24.36
CA VAL A 216 23.95 -5.48 -24.71
C VAL A 216 24.20 -5.92 -26.14
N LEU A 217 25.06 -5.19 -26.83
CA LEU A 217 25.58 -5.57 -28.14
C LEU A 217 26.95 -6.22 -27.96
N THR A 218 27.16 -7.41 -28.51
CA THR A 218 28.42 -8.17 -28.38
C THR A 218 28.94 -8.65 -29.73
N CYS A 219 30.27 -8.80 -29.83
CA CYS A 219 30.95 -9.35 -31.01
C CYS A 219 30.87 -10.89 -31.06
N CYS A 220 30.65 -11.56 -29.93
CA CYS A 220 30.48 -13.01 -29.84
C CYS A 220 29.30 -13.39 -28.91
N GLU A 221 28.76 -14.59 -29.12
CA GLU A 221 27.81 -15.25 -28.22
C GLU A 221 28.59 -16.22 -27.33
N GLY A 222 28.17 -16.36 -26.06
CA GLY A 222 28.79 -17.27 -25.11
C GLY A 222 29.55 -16.59 -23.97
N SER A 223 30.27 -17.39 -23.19
CA SER A 223 30.95 -16.95 -21.96
C SER A 223 31.98 -15.85 -22.21
N GLU A 224 32.66 -15.86 -23.35
CA GLU A 224 33.70 -14.89 -23.70
C GLU A 224 33.16 -13.45 -23.79
N GLY A 225 31.97 -13.27 -24.38
CA GLY A 225 31.32 -11.96 -24.54
C GLY A 225 30.36 -11.57 -23.42
N LEU A 226 29.72 -12.55 -22.76
CA LEU A 226 28.63 -12.30 -21.81
C LEU A 226 28.97 -12.58 -20.35
N SER A 227 30.12 -13.19 -20.04
CA SER A 227 30.50 -13.55 -18.65
C SER A 227 30.47 -12.37 -17.70
N LYS A 228 31.05 -11.22 -18.08
CA LYS A 228 31.06 -10.01 -17.23
C LYS A 228 29.65 -9.51 -16.93
N MET A 229 28.76 -9.54 -17.93
CA MET A 229 27.35 -9.18 -17.76
C MET A 229 26.64 -10.18 -16.84
N ALA A 230 26.80 -11.48 -17.09
CA ALA A 230 26.19 -12.54 -16.30
C ALA A 230 26.64 -12.49 -14.83
N VAL A 231 27.94 -12.35 -14.57
CA VAL A 231 28.50 -12.17 -13.21
C VAL A 231 27.96 -10.90 -12.56
N GLY A 232 27.82 -9.82 -13.31
CA GLY A 232 27.21 -8.58 -12.82
C GLY A 232 25.75 -8.76 -12.42
N LEU A 233 24.97 -9.51 -13.20
CA LEU A 233 23.57 -9.83 -12.90
C LEU A 233 23.46 -10.74 -11.67
N MET A 234 24.29 -11.77 -11.58
CA MET A 234 24.34 -12.69 -10.42
C MET A 234 24.76 -12.01 -9.12
N ARG A 235 25.52 -10.92 -9.18
CA ARG A 235 25.86 -10.12 -7.99
C ARG A 235 24.76 -9.14 -7.59
N ARG A 236 23.91 -8.77 -8.54
CA ARG A 236 22.90 -7.72 -8.37
C ARG A 236 21.58 -8.29 -7.86
N TYR A 237 21.18 -9.45 -8.36
CA TYR A 237 20.05 -10.25 -7.89
C TYR A 237 20.49 -11.20 -6.78
#